data_AF-A0A651ED19-F1
#
_entry.id   AF-A0A651ED19-F1
#
_cell.length_a   1.000
_cell.length_b   1.000
_cell.length_c   1.000
_cell.angle_alpha   90.00
_cell.angle_beta   90.00
_cell.angle_gamma   90.00
#
_symmetry.space_group_name_H-M   'P 1'
#
loop_
_entity.id
_entity.type
_entity.pdbx_description
1 polymer ?
#
loop_
_entity_poly.entity_id
_entity_poly.type
_entity_poly.pdbx_seq_one_letter_code
_entity_poly.pdbx_strand_id
1 'polypeptide(L)'
;MPLRRWETVIANLAKEKQVCDRLAASFEDWMLEHYPGLTVDSVSSSWLNYNVCHQVEELCTRGPVFWVVVDGLGWLDHQALLAILTENQGLKLEQGQTPRFSILPTKTEYAKWSLYSQHRPSHDSWEPNAGKGFAIANGKRYTDNDETKGRLKKDIAAGKLQLYCWDTDRFDSLFHKEVDWQNLYAVKRPRVLRDIAADILLFVNLHPQKDDLQVVIASDHGQLMGISDKLANIPEGLEPKGRMAIGKAEHPQLATLDQSRFELPHDISIIRGSSSFSSFSYGDDKSIIGCHGGLYPEEVVVGFSVLSRSVKRAPVIVKCFGEGRPGESSTLKVEIYNPNLLALEDLKITVLQLGTLQAGQALEGVVEPKETQTVEISIPAWPELPPSHPGKHLPLTGTLEFRYRDAELSLVSLDQDSAIDVNQIFSSGIEGLDDFFE
;
A
#
# COMPACT_ATOMS: atom_id res chain seq x y z
N MET A 1 -3.44 -12.51 2.32
CA MET A 1 -3.31 -12.48 0.84
C MET A 1 -2.09 -13.27 0.33
N PRO A 2 -0.84 -13.08 0.83
CA PRO A 2 0.31 -13.83 0.31
C PRO A 2 0.18 -15.35 0.41
N LEU A 3 -0.49 -15.84 1.46
CA LEU A 3 -0.71 -17.28 1.66
C LEU A 3 -1.53 -17.90 0.53
N ARG A 4 -2.64 -17.29 0.10
CA ARG A 4 -3.46 -17.85 -0.99
C ARG A 4 -2.72 -17.84 -2.32
N ARG A 5 -1.93 -16.80 -2.59
CA ARG A 5 -1.02 -16.79 -3.75
C ARG A 5 -0.04 -17.95 -3.68
N TRP A 6 0.57 -18.18 -2.52
CA TRP A 6 1.44 -19.34 -2.35
C TRP A 6 0.68 -20.65 -2.60
N GLU A 7 -0.47 -20.87 -1.96
CA GLU A 7 -1.24 -22.11 -2.07
C GLU A 7 -1.79 -22.34 -3.49
N THR A 8 -2.30 -21.31 -4.16
CA THR A 8 -3.05 -21.42 -5.42
C THR A 8 -2.17 -21.28 -6.65
N VAL A 9 -1.08 -20.50 -6.56
CA VAL A 9 -0.23 -20.21 -7.72
C VAL A 9 1.12 -20.92 -7.62
N ILE A 10 1.79 -20.82 -6.46
CA ILE A 10 3.17 -21.31 -6.32
C ILE A 10 3.17 -22.82 -6.05
N ALA A 11 2.43 -23.25 -5.03
CA ALA A 11 2.33 -24.65 -4.61
C ALA A 11 1.23 -25.41 -5.35
N ASN A 12 0.25 -24.69 -5.92
CA ASN A 12 -0.90 -25.24 -6.64
C ASN A 12 -1.59 -26.40 -5.88
N LEU A 13 -1.87 -26.17 -4.60
CA LEU A 13 -2.50 -27.13 -3.72
C LEU A 13 -3.97 -27.33 -4.10
N ALA A 14 -4.44 -28.59 -4.01
CA ALA A 14 -5.85 -28.90 -4.11
C ALA A 14 -6.66 -28.16 -3.03
N LYS A 15 -7.90 -27.77 -3.35
CA LYS A 15 -8.74 -26.90 -2.50
C LYS A 15 -8.90 -27.42 -1.07
N GLU A 16 -9.02 -28.73 -0.89
CA GLU A 16 -9.19 -29.38 0.41
C GLU A 16 -7.95 -29.26 1.31
N LYS A 17 -6.78 -28.93 0.73
CA LYS A 17 -5.52 -28.72 1.44
C LYS A 17 -5.21 -27.25 1.68
N GLN A 18 -6.00 -26.33 1.12
CA GLN A 18 -5.78 -24.89 1.28
C GLN A 18 -6.28 -24.45 2.66
N VAL A 19 -5.41 -23.82 3.45
CA VAL A 19 -5.81 -23.27 4.75
C VAL A 19 -6.19 -21.79 4.64
N CYS A 20 -5.94 -21.14 3.50
CA CYS A 20 -6.30 -19.74 3.27
C CYS A 20 -7.80 -19.47 3.45
N ASP A 21 -8.68 -20.43 3.14
CA ASP A 21 -10.13 -20.26 3.25
C ASP A 21 -10.57 -20.01 4.69
N ARG A 22 -9.86 -20.58 5.69
CA ARG A 22 -10.14 -20.30 7.11
C ARG A 22 -9.78 -18.87 7.51
N LEU A 23 -8.64 -18.37 7.02
CA LEU A 23 -8.23 -16.99 7.27
C LEU A 23 -9.14 -16.00 6.54
N ALA A 24 -9.57 -16.34 5.32
CA ALA A 24 -10.54 -15.56 4.58
C ALA A 24 -11.88 -15.50 5.32
N ALA A 25 -12.40 -16.62 5.83
CA ALA A 25 -13.62 -16.63 6.63
C ALA A 25 -13.53 -15.70 7.86
N SER A 26 -12.40 -15.71 8.58
CA SER A 26 -12.18 -14.78 9.70
C SER A 26 -12.17 -13.31 9.26
N PHE A 27 -11.60 -13.01 8.09
CA PHE A 27 -11.64 -11.66 7.52
C PHE A 27 -13.06 -11.27 7.10
N GLU A 28 -13.80 -12.18 6.47
CA GLU A 28 -15.19 -11.95 6.06
C GLU A 28 -16.09 -11.63 7.26
N ASP A 29 -15.95 -12.39 8.36
CA ASP A 29 -16.66 -12.13 9.62
C ASP A 29 -16.28 -10.76 10.18
N TRP A 30 -14.98 -10.44 10.24
CA TRP A 30 -14.50 -9.14 10.69
C TRP A 30 -15.08 -7.99 9.85
N MET A 31 -15.05 -8.13 8.51
CA MET A 31 -15.62 -7.13 7.60
C MET A 31 -17.12 -6.95 7.81
N LEU A 32 -17.90 -8.03 7.91
CA LEU A 32 -19.34 -7.97 8.14
C LEU A 32 -19.70 -7.31 9.48
N GLU A 33 -18.86 -7.49 10.50
CA GLU A 33 -19.04 -6.87 11.80
C GLU A 33 -18.68 -5.38 11.77
N HIS A 34 -17.51 -5.03 11.22
CA HIS A 34 -16.89 -3.71 11.39
C HIS A 34 -17.18 -2.73 10.25
N TYR A 35 -17.57 -3.18 9.06
CA TYR A 35 -17.81 -2.31 7.91
C TYR A 35 -18.80 -1.17 8.19
N PRO A 36 -19.93 -1.37 8.90
CA PRO A 36 -20.83 -0.27 9.25
C PRO A 36 -20.18 0.82 10.11
N GLY A 37 -19.11 0.51 10.86
CA GLY A 37 -18.32 1.51 11.57
C GLY A 37 -17.40 2.29 10.64
N LEU A 38 -16.89 1.66 9.58
CA LEU A 38 -16.01 2.28 8.58
C LEU A 38 -16.73 3.32 7.70
N THR A 39 -18.07 3.24 7.62
CA THR A 39 -18.90 4.18 6.86
C THR A 39 -19.27 5.44 7.63
N VAL A 40 -18.90 5.55 8.91
CA VAL A 40 -19.18 6.71 9.78
C VAL A 40 -18.08 7.75 9.70
N ASP A 41 -16.84 7.32 9.49
CA ASP A 41 -15.69 8.22 9.38
C ASP A 41 -15.87 9.23 8.25
N SER A 42 -15.36 10.45 8.46
CA SER A 42 -15.31 11.46 7.40
C SER A 42 -14.56 10.93 6.18
N VAL A 43 -14.94 11.40 4.99
CA VAL A 43 -14.29 10.97 3.74
C VAL A 43 -12.77 11.11 3.82
N SER A 44 -12.25 12.19 4.40
CA SER A 44 -10.81 12.47 4.51
C SER A 44 -10.02 11.48 5.36
N SER A 45 -10.67 10.87 6.37
CA SER A 45 -10.04 9.94 7.31
C SER A 45 -10.41 8.47 7.10
N SER A 46 -11.33 8.19 6.18
CA SER A 46 -11.86 6.84 6.05
C SER A 46 -10.90 5.86 5.37
N TRP A 47 -10.97 4.61 5.81
CA TRP A 47 -10.25 3.47 5.24
C TRP A 47 -10.91 2.90 3.99
N LEU A 48 -12.13 3.33 3.64
CA LEU A 48 -12.82 2.89 2.44
C LEU A 48 -12.28 3.59 1.19
N ASN A 49 -12.36 2.95 0.03
CA ASN A 49 -11.78 3.44 -1.23
C ASN A 49 -12.37 4.77 -1.73
N TYR A 50 -13.56 5.19 -1.29
CA TYR A 50 -14.12 6.52 -1.58
C TYR A 50 -13.31 7.71 -1.02
N ASN A 51 -12.38 7.47 -0.10
CA ASN A 51 -11.36 8.44 0.34
C ASN A 51 -10.38 8.83 -0.78
N VAL A 52 -10.21 7.97 -1.80
CA VAL A 52 -9.19 8.17 -2.85
C VAL A 52 -9.42 9.45 -3.64
N CYS A 53 -10.66 9.76 -4.03
CA CYS A 53 -10.96 10.99 -4.78
C CYS A 53 -10.61 12.24 -3.96
N HIS A 54 -10.88 12.23 -2.65
CA HIS A 54 -10.46 13.30 -1.75
C HIS A 54 -8.93 13.47 -1.73
N GLN A 55 -8.18 12.37 -1.58
CA GLN A 55 -6.70 12.40 -1.63
C GLN A 55 -6.18 12.94 -2.98
N VAL A 56 -6.83 12.58 -4.08
CA VAL A 56 -6.50 13.09 -5.42
C VAL A 56 -6.76 14.60 -5.51
N GLU A 57 -7.87 15.10 -4.97
CA GLU A 57 -8.17 16.53 -4.92
C GLU A 57 -7.16 17.30 -4.06
N GLU A 58 -6.73 16.76 -2.92
CA GLU A 58 -5.67 17.33 -2.11
C GLU A 58 -4.34 17.42 -2.88
N LEU A 59 -3.98 16.38 -3.63
CA LEU A 59 -2.78 16.38 -4.48
C LEU A 59 -2.89 17.42 -5.60
N CYS A 60 -4.09 17.61 -6.19
CA CYS A 60 -4.32 18.64 -7.21
C CYS A 60 -4.08 20.08 -6.70
N THR A 61 -4.04 20.30 -5.38
CA THR A 61 -3.66 21.61 -4.80
C THR A 61 -2.16 21.89 -4.89
N ARG A 62 -1.33 20.85 -5.09
CA ARG A 62 0.13 20.91 -5.11
C ARG A 62 0.71 20.87 -6.52
N GLY A 63 -0.01 20.29 -7.46
CA GLY A 63 0.43 20.15 -8.85
C GLY A 63 -0.55 19.35 -9.71
N PRO A 64 -0.21 19.12 -10.98
CA PRO A 64 -1.01 18.29 -11.87
C PRO A 64 -0.95 16.82 -11.44
N VAL A 65 -2.10 16.13 -11.56
CA VAL A 65 -2.26 14.73 -11.18
C VAL A 65 -2.74 13.90 -12.37
N PHE A 66 -2.05 12.79 -12.61
CA PHE A 66 -2.51 11.71 -13.46
C PHE A 66 -3.02 10.56 -12.59
N TRP A 67 -4.34 10.49 -12.45
CA TRP A 67 -5.01 9.46 -11.67
C TRP A 67 -5.36 8.26 -12.55
N VAL A 68 -4.74 7.13 -12.28
CA VAL A 68 -4.93 5.86 -12.96
C VAL A 68 -5.79 4.96 -12.08
N VAL A 69 -7.05 4.77 -12.49
CA VAL A 69 -7.97 3.82 -11.87
C VAL A 69 -7.95 2.55 -12.70
N VAL A 70 -7.44 1.47 -12.13
CA VAL A 70 -7.38 0.17 -12.80
C VAL A 70 -8.46 -0.72 -12.22
N ASP A 71 -9.51 -1.01 -13.01
CA ASP A 71 -10.61 -1.87 -12.59
C ASP A 71 -10.10 -3.27 -12.20
N GLY A 72 -10.50 -3.75 -11.02
CA GLY A 72 -10.11 -5.07 -10.54
C GLY A 72 -8.65 -5.24 -10.10
N LEU A 73 -7.90 -4.14 -9.88
CA LEU A 73 -6.52 -4.21 -9.41
C LEU A 73 -6.44 -4.43 -7.89
N GLY A 74 -6.45 -5.69 -7.48
CA GLY A 74 -6.28 -6.07 -6.07
C GLY A 74 -4.90 -5.75 -5.51
N TRP A 75 -4.73 -5.83 -4.18
CA TRP A 75 -3.50 -5.48 -3.48
C TRP A 75 -2.22 -6.06 -4.10
N LEU A 76 -2.17 -7.37 -4.37
CA LEU A 76 -0.97 -8.04 -4.89
C LEU A 76 -0.66 -7.67 -6.34
N ASP A 77 -1.69 -7.35 -7.13
CA ASP A 77 -1.53 -6.94 -8.53
C ASP A 77 -1.06 -5.50 -8.63
N HIS A 78 -1.52 -4.65 -7.71
CA HIS A 78 -1.00 -3.30 -7.52
C HIS A 78 0.49 -3.34 -7.13
N GLN A 79 0.91 -4.20 -6.19
CA GLN A 79 2.35 -4.39 -5.89
C GLN A 79 3.17 -4.75 -7.13
N ALA A 80 2.65 -5.67 -7.96
CA ALA A 80 3.32 -6.06 -9.19
C ALA A 80 3.40 -4.90 -10.21
N LEU A 81 2.35 -4.07 -10.31
CA LEU A 81 2.36 -2.88 -11.16
C LEU A 81 3.39 -1.85 -10.68
N LEU A 82 3.47 -1.61 -9.36
CA LEU A 82 4.47 -0.69 -8.80
C LEU A 82 5.89 -1.15 -9.07
N ALA A 83 6.17 -2.45 -8.89
CA ALA A 83 7.48 -3.01 -9.19
C ALA A 83 7.91 -2.78 -10.65
N ILE A 84 6.97 -2.84 -11.61
CA ILE A 84 7.25 -2.54 -13.02
C ILE A 84 7.48 -1.05 -13.24
N LEU A 85 6.71 -0.17 -12.58
CA LEU A 85 6.79 1.28 -12.76
C LEU A 85 8.04 1.90 -12.12
N THR A 86 8.52 1.32 -11.03
CA THR A 86 9.74 1.75 -10.34
C THR A 86 10.99 1.04 -10.89
N GLU A 87 10.81 0.02 -11.74
CA GLU A 87 11.90 -0.62 -12.46
C GLU A 87 12.70 0.43 -13.25
N ASN A 88 14.03 0.35 -13.17
CA ASN A 88 14.95 1.29 -13.83
C ASN A 88 14.78 2.77 -13.42
N GLN A 89 14.13 3.07 -12.29
CA GLN A 89 13.93 4.43 -11.77
C GLN A 89 13.14 5.36 -12.72
N GLY A 90 12.26 4.80 -13.56
CA GLY A 90 11.38 5.60 -14.44
C GLY A 90 10.40 6.48 -13.66
N LEU A 91 9.84 5.94 -12.58
CA LEU A 91 9.10 6.64 -11.53
C LEU A 91 9.65 6.26 -10.16
N LYS A 92 9.42 7.10 -9.16
CA LYS A 92 9.78 6.87 -7.76
C LYS A 92 8.53 6.97 -6.88
N LEU A 93 8.48 6.16 -5.83
CA LEU A 93 7.38 6.21 -4.86
C LEU A 93 7.49 7.48 -4.00
N GLU A 94 6.50 8.35 -4.10
CA GLU A 94 6.32 9.45 -3.15
C GLU A 94 5.62 8.94 -1.90
N GLN A 95 4.54 8.17 -2.11
CA GLN A 95 3.82 7.43 -1.08
C GLN A 95 3.69 5.97 -1.52
N GLY A 96 4.05 5.06 -0.62
CA GLY A 96 3.99 3.62 -0.84
C GLY A 96 2.55 3.13 -0.98
N GLN A 97 2.40 1.84 -1.26
CA GLN A 97 1.07 1.24 -1.31
C GLN A 97 0.44 1.25 0.09
N THR A 98 -0.64 2.00 0.27
CA THR A 98 -1.44 2.01 1.50
C THR A 98 -2.76 1.28 1.29
N PRO A 99 -3.23 0.46 2.25
CA PRO A 99 -4.44 -0.33 2.09
C PRO A 99 -5.69 0.55 2.13
N ARG A 100 -6.66 0.21 1.28
CA ARG A 100 -8.03 0.67 1.34
C ARG A 100 -8.97 -0.53 1.22
N PHE A 101 -10.11 -0.44 1.86
CA PHE A 101 -11.18 -1.42 1.68
C PHE A 101 -12.12 -0.92 0.60
N SER A 102 -12.39 -1.75 -0.41
CA SER A 102 -13.44 -1.49 -1.39
C SER A 102 -14.78 -1.29 -0.67
N ILE A 103 -15.58 -0.36 -1.18
CA ILE A 103 -17.01 -0.33 -0.86
C ILE A 103 -17.63 -1.69 -1.20
N LEU A 104 -18.52 -2.14 -0.32
CA LEU A 104 -19.27 -3.37 -0.48
C LEU A 104 -20.62 -3.09 -1.15
N PRO A 105 -21.13 -4.01 -2.00
CA PRO A 105 -20.41 -5.17 -2.54
C PRO A 105 -19.24 -4.73 -3.44
N THR A 106 -18.24 -5.59 -3.63
CA THR A 106 -17.05 -5.34 -4.47
C THR A 106 -17.36 -5.41 -5.98
N LYS A 107 -18.42 -4.73 -6.39
CA LYS A 107 -18.90 -4.61 -7.76
C LYS A 107 -18.67 -3.19 -8.27
N THR A 108 -18.23 -3.07 -9.51
CA THR A 108 -17.81 -1.83 -10.16
C THR A 108 -18.86 -0.71 -10.00
N GLU A 109 -20.14 -0.99 -10.22
CA GLU A 109 -21.20 0.03 -10.13
C GLU A 109 -21.44 0.58 -8.72
N TYR A 110 -21.00 -0.12 -7.67
CA TYR A 110 -21.02 0.37 -6.29
C TYR A 110 -19.66 0.96 -5.93
N ALA A 111 -18.61 0.14 -6.03
CA ALA A 111 -17.29 0.47 -5.53
C ALA A 111 -16.62 1.60 -6.30
N LYS A 112 -16.70 1.59 -7.64
CA LYS A 112 -16.09 2.62 -8.47
C LYS A 112 -16.92 3.90 -8.49
N TRP A 113 -18.25 3.79 -8.44
CA TRP A 113 -19.10 4.97 -8.29
C TRP A 113 -18.73 5.73 -7.02
N SER A 114 -18.64 5.03 -5.88
CA SER A 114 -18.26 5.62 -4.60
C SER A 114 -16.83 6.16 -4.61
N LEU A 115 -15.88 5.43 -5.22
CA LEU A 115 -14.51 5.90 -5.43
C LEU A 115 -14.47 7.28 -6.09
N TYR A 116 -15.33 7.56 -7.07
CA TYR A 116 -15.39 8.85 -7.74
C TYR A 116 -16.22 9.90 -7.01
N SER A 117 -17.40 9.52 -6.51
CA SER A 117 -18.38 10.45 -5.96
C SER A 117 -18.07 10.91 -4.54
N GLN A 118 -17.16 10.21 -3.84
CA GLN A 118 -16.93 10.38 -2.40
C GLN A 118 -18.19 10.12 -1.56
N HIS A 119 -19.17 9.40 -2.12
CA HIS A 119 -20.43 9.07 -1.46
C HIS A 119 -20.64 7.55 -1.38
N ARG A 120 -21.53 7.14 -0.47
CA ARG A 120 -21.94 5.74 -0.30
C ARG A 120 -23.10 5.41 -1.25
N PRO A 121 -23.29 4.13 -1.64
CA PRO A 121 -24.35 3.77 -2.58
C PRO A 121 -25.79 4.06 -2.11
N SER A 122 -26.02 4.31 -0.82
CA SER A 122 -27.30 4.79 -0.29
C SER A 122 -27.65 6.23 -0.69
N HIS A 123 -26.69 7.01 -1.19
CA HIS A 123 -26.91 8.40 -1.53
C HIS A 123 -27.86 8.55 -2.73
N ASP A 124 -28.74 9.55 -2.70
CA ASP A 124 -29.82 9.74 -3.71
C ASP A 124 -29.33 9.93 -5.15
N SER A 125 -28.08 10.34 -5.34
CA SER A 125 -27.45 10.47 -6.66
C SER A 125 -26.81 9.19 -7.19
N TRP A 126 -26.87 8.08 -6.44
CA TRP A 126 -26.35 6.81 -6.90
C TRP A 126 -27.13 6.30 -8.11
N GLU A 127 -26.38 5.85 -9.11
CA GLU A 127 -26.89 5.18 -10.30
C GLU A 127 -26.02 3.95 -10.57
N PRO A 128 -26.55 2.89 -11.22
CA PRO A 128 -25.77 1.71 -11.62
C PRO A 128 -24.85 2.01 -12.81
N ASN A 129 -24.08 3.10 -12.73
CA ASN A 129 -23.10 3.56 -13.70
C ASN A 129 -21.98 4.30 -12.96
N ALA A 130 -20.86 3.61 -12.76
CA ALA A 130 -19.70 4.15 -12.07
C ALA A 130 -19.24 5.52 -12.60
N GLY A 131 -19.34 5.73 -13.92
CA GLY A 131 -18.91 6.96 -14.56
C GLY A 131 -19.69 8.21 -14.15
N LYS A 132 -20.91 8.05 -13.63
CA LYS A 132 -21.75 9.15 -13.16
C LYS A 132 -21.30 9.71 -11.80
N GLY A 133 -20.49 8.96 -11.05
CA GLY A 133 -19.89 9.44 -9.81
C GLY A 133 -18.77 10.47 -10.04
N PHE A 134 -18.20 10.55 -11.25
CA PHE A 134 -17.10 11.48 -11.52
C PHE A 134 -17.60 12.90 -11.76
N ALA A 135 -17.39 13.79 -10.79
CA ALA A 135 -17.84 15.17 -10.82
C ALA A 135 -16.77 16.18 -10.34
N ILE A 136 -15.52 16.04 -10.82
CA ILE A 136 -14.41 16.91 -10.40
C ILE A 136 -14.27 18.09 -11.38
N ALA A 137 -14.40 19.33 -10.88
CA ALA A 137 -14.49 20.54 -11.70
C ALA A 137 -13.26 20.81 -12.60
N ASN A 138 -12.05 20.55 -12.09
CA ASN A 138 -10.79 20.79 -12.82
C ASN A 138 -10.17 19.48 -13.34
N GLY A 139 -11.00 18.45 -13.50
CA GLY A 139 -10.58 17.13 -13.93
C GLY A 139 -11.42 16.58 -15.06
N LYS A 140 -10.88 15.58 -15.75
CA LYS A 140 -11.63 14.85 -16.75
C LYS A 140 -11.33 13.36 -16.68
N ARG A 141 -12.39 12.55 -16.84
CA ARG A 141 -12.32 11.10 -16.94
C ARG A 141 -12.20 10.65 -18.39
N TYR A 142 -11.30 9.70 -18.61
CA TYR A 142 -11.00 9.06 -19.89
C TYR A 142 -11.05 7.55 -19.71
N THR A 143 -11.40 6.83 -20.76
CA THR A 143 -11.50 5.37 -20.77
C THR A 143 -10.58 4.78 -21.84
N ASP A 144 -10.56 3.46 -22.02
CA ASP A 144 -9.68 2.81 -23.00
C ASP A 144 -10.13 2.89 -24.46
N ASN A 145 -11.33 3.39 -24.76
CA ASN A 145 -11.74 3.52 -26.15
C ASN A 145 -10.85 4.52 -26.90
N ASP A 146 -10.62 4.27 -28.20
CA ASP A 146 -9.65 5.02 -29.00
C ASP A 146 -9.89 6.54 -28.98
N GLU A 147 -11.16 6.95 -28.92
CA GLU A 147 -11.55 8.35 -28.89
C GLU A 147 -11.18 9.02 -27.55
N THR A 148 -11.52 8.40 -26.41
CA THR A 148 -11.19 8.93 -25.08
C THR A 148 -9.71 8.83 -24.78
N LYS A 149 -9.04 7.71 -25.12
CA LYS A 149 -7.59 7.56 -24.97
C LYS A 149 -6.82 8.52 -25.90
N GLY A 150 -7.30 8.73 -27.13
CA GLY A 150 -6.76 9.73 -28.05
C GLY A 150 -6.90 11.16 -27.53
N ARG A 151 -8.02 11.48 -26.86
CA ARG A 151 -8.21 12.76 -26.15
C ARG A 151 -7.28 12.90 -24.94
N LEU A 152 -7.16 11.87 -24.10
CA LEU A 152 -6.23 11.85 -22.97
C LEU A 152 -4.81 12.20 -23.41
N LYS A 153 -4.34 11.56 -24.49
CA LYS A 153 -3.02 11.84 -25.08
C LYS A 153 -2.85 13.32 -25.45
N LYS A 154 -3.85 13.92 -26.10
CA LYS A 154 -3.82 15.33 -26.51
C LYS A 154 -3.88 16.28 -25.31
N ASP A 155 -4.74 16.00 -24.35
CA ASP A 155 -4.98 16.87 -23.20
C ASP A 155 -3.78 16.84 -22.25
N ILE A 156 -3.18 15.67 -21.99
CA ILE A 156 -1.92 15.53 -21.23
C ILE A 156 -0.76 16.25 -21.92
N ALA A 157 -0.57 16.04 -23.23
CA ALA A 157 0.52 16.68 -23.98
C ALA A 157 0.41 18.22 -23.98
N ALA A 158 -0.81 18.74 -23.85
CA ALA A 158 -1.07 20.16 -23.79
C ALA A 158 -1.05 20.74 -22.36
N GLY A 159 -0.97 19.92 -21.31
CA GLY A 159 -0.97 20.38 -19.91
C GLY A 159 -2.20 21.21 -19.53
N LYS A 160 -3.37 20.89 -20.09
CA LYS A 160 -4.59 21.73 -19.99
C LYS A 160 -5.36 21.63 -18.68
N LEU A 161 -5.24 20.51 -17.98
CA LEU A 161 -6.06 20.17 -16.80
C LEU A 161 -5.15 19.96 -15.59
N GLN A 162 -5.73 20.13 -14.40
CA GLN A 162 -5.07 19.72 -13.16
C GLN A 162 -5.22 18.23 -12.90
N LEU A 163 -6.34 17.62 -13.31
CA LEU A 163 -6.57 16.20 -13.12
C LEU A 163 -6.89 15.48 -14.43
N TYR A 164 -6.10 14.45 -14.71
CA TYR A 164 -6.36 13.49 -15.78
C TYR A 164 -6.70 12.14 -15.14
N CYS A 165 -7.95 11.71 -15.21
CA CYS A 165 -8.37 10.41 -14.69
C CYS A 165 -8.45 9.40 -15.83
N TRP A 166 -7.51 8.47 -15.91
CA TRP A 166 -7.60 7.32 -16.82
C TRP A 166 -8.20 6.14 -16.09
N ASP A 167 -9.44 5.82 -16.45
CA ASP A 167 -10.22 4.67 -15.98
C ASP A 167 -10.07 3.53 -16.98
N THR A 168 -9.25 2.53 -16.62
CA THR A 168 -8.95 1.38 -17.48
C THR A 168 -9.63 0.13 -16.96
N ASP A 169 -10.36 -0.54 -17.84
CA ASP A 169 -11.06 -1.81 -17.56
C ASP A 169 -10.26 -3.03 -18.05
N ARG A 170 -9.09 -2.81 -18.65
CA ARG A 170 -8.29 -3.85 -19.31
C ARG A 170 -7.94 -5.02 -18.40
N PHE A 171 -7.75 -4.75 -17.11
CA PHE A 171 -7.36 -5.77 -16.15
C PHE A 171 -8.57 -6.61 -15.72
N ASP A 172 -9.66 -6.00 -15.24
CA ASP A 172 -10.92 -6.70 -14.97
C ASP A 172 -11.45 -7.47 -16.21
N SER A 173 -11.45 -6.82 -17.38
CA SER A 173 -11.81 -7.45 -18.66
C SER A 173 -10.96 -8.66 -19.01
N LEU A 174 -9.68 -8.69 -18.64
CA LEU A 174 -8.83 -9.87 -18.83
C LEU A 174 -9.37 -11.02 -17.99
N PHE A 175 -9.64 -10.78 -16.71
CA PHE A 175 -10.14 -11.80 -15.80
C PHE A 175 -11.52 -12.33 -16.20
N HIS A 176 -12.40 -11.50 -16.76
CA HIS A 176 -13.72 -11.93 -17.23
C HIS A 176 -13.70 -12.77 -18.51
N LYS A 177 -12.67 -12.60 -19.36
CA LYS A 177 -12.58 -13.26 -20.68
C LYS A 177 -11.75 -14.54 -20.65
N GLU A 178 -10.84 -14.67 -19.68
CA GLU A 178 -9.96 -15.82 -19.59
C GLU A 178 -10.63 -17.00 -18.89
N VAL A 179 -10.34 -18.19 -19.40
CA VAL A 179 -10.89 -19.46 -18.89
C VAL A 179 -9.82 -20.44 -18.43
N ASP A 180 -8.55 -20.14 -18.68
CA ASP A 180 -7.40 -20.91 -18.22
C ASP A 180 -6.67 -20.12 -17.13
N TRP A 181 -6.83 -20.55 -15.88
CA TRP A 181 -6.24 -19.91 -14.71
C TRP A 181 -4.71 -19.83 -14.79
N GLN A 182 -4.05 -20.91 -15.23
CA GLN A 182 -2.59 -20.98 -15.23
C GLN A 182 -2.01 -20.04 -16.28
N ASN A 183 -2.57 -20.04 -17.49
CA ASN A 183 -2.17 -19.12 -18.54
C ASN A 183 -2.50 -17.66 -18.21
N LEU A 184 -3.68 -17.41 -17.62
CA LEU A 184 -4.07 -16.09 -17.14
C LEU A 184 -3.02 -15.54 -16.18
N TYR A 185 -2.71 -16.28 -15.11
CA TYR A 185 -1.87 -15.76 -14.03
C TYR A 185 -0.38 -15.68 -14.41
N ALA A 186 0.14 -16.71 -15.10
CA ALA A 186 1.57 -16.79 -15.41
C ALA A 186 1.99 -15.96 -16.63
N VAL A 187 1.10 -15.77 -17.61
CA VAL A 187 1.45 -15.18 -18.91
C VAL A 187 0.69 -13.88 -19.17
N LYS A 188 -0.65 -13.94 -19.19
CA LYS A 188 -1.48 -12.82 -19.67
C LYS A 188 -1.54 -11.67 -18.67
N ARG A 189 -1.70 -11.96 -17.38
CA ARG A 189 -1.70 -10.97 -16.30
C ARG A 189 -0.41 -10.13 -16.29
N PRO A 190 0.81 -10.71 -16.22
CA PRO A 190 2.04 -9.92 -16.29
C PRO A 190 2.16 -9.08 -17.55
N ARG A 191 1.67 -9.58 -18.70
CA ARG A 191 1.68 -8.81 -19.96
C ARG A 191 0.77 -7.59 -19.87
N VAL A 192 -0.47 -7.75 -19.41
CA VAL A 192 -1.41 -6.61 -19.26
C VAL A 192 -0.89 -5.59 -18.26
N LEU A 193 -0.31 -6.01 -17.14
CA LEU A 193 0.31 -5.09 -16.19
C LEU A 193 1.48 -4.29 -16.81
N ARG A 194 2.34 -4.95 -17.61
CA ARG A 194 3.41 -4.25 -18.35
C ARG A 194 2.85 -3.28 -19.39
N ASP A 195 1.79 -3.65 -20.10
CA ASP A 195 1.20 -2.77 -21.09
C ASP A 195 0.53 -1.54 -20.42
N ILE A 196 -0.12 -1.72 -19.26
CA ILE A 196 -0.64 -0.61 -18.45
C ILE A 196 0.53 0.29 -17.99
N ALA A 197 1.60 -0.30 -17.45
CA ALA A 197 2.77 0.46 -17.02
C ALA A 197 3.41 1.26 -18.17
N ALA A 198 3.52 0.66 -19.36
CA ALA A 198 4.04 1.33 -20.55
C ALA A 198 3.18 2.53 -20.97
N ASP A 199 1.85 2.39 -20.91
CA ASP A 199 0.92 3.50 -21.16
C ASP A 199 1.06 4.61 -20.10
N ILE A 200 1.20 4.25 -18.82
CA ILE A 200 1.44 5.22 -17.74
C ILE A 200 2.70 6.03 -18.03
N LEU A 201 3.82 5.35 -18.31
CA LEU A 201 5.10 6.00 -18.61
C LEU A 201 5.02 6.84 -19.89
N LEU A 202 4.28 6.40 -20.91
CA LEU A 202 4.04 7.18 -22.11
C LEU A 202 3.32 8.50 -21.77
N PHE A 203 2.23 8.44 -21.01
CA PHE A 203 1.48 9.63 -20.63
C PHE A 203 2.28 10.58 -19.75
N VAL A 204 3.04 10.06 -18.78
CA VAL A 204 3.96 10.88 -17.98
C VAL A 204 4.95 11.62 -18.87
N ASN A 205 5.57 10.93 -19.83
CA ASN A 205 6.55 11.53 -20.72
C ASN A 205 5.98 12.56 -21.71
N LEU A 206 4.67 12.52 -21.97
CA LEU A 206 3.99 13.50 -22.81
C LEU A 206 3.72 14.82 -22.09
N HIS A 207 3.58 14.81 -20.76
CA HIS A 207 3.23 16.02 -20.02
C HIS A 207 4.37 17.06 -20.06
N PRO A 208 4.08 18.35 -20.30
CA PRO A 208 5.12 19.39 -20.38
C PRO A 208 5.87 19.59 -19.06
N GLN A 209 5.20 19.36 -17.93
CA GLN A 209 5.78 19.40 -16.58
C GLN A 209 5.86 17.99 -15.99
N LYS A 210 6.46 17.05 -16.73
CA LYS A 210 6.55 15.63 -16.34
C LYS A 210 7.25 15.36 -15.01
N ASP A 211 8.11 16.26 -14.54
CA ASP A 211 8.78 16.13 -13.24
C ASP A 211 7.89 16.57 -12.06
N ASP A 212 6.88 17.40 -12.31
CA ASP A 212 5.89 17.86 -11.34
C ASP A 212 4.58 17.06 -11.39
N LEU A 213 4.38 16.24 -12.43
CA LEU A 213 3.20 15.40 -12.60
C LEU A 213 3.22 14.22 -11.62
N GLN A 214 2.25 14.19 -10.71
CA GLN A 214 2.07 13.09 -9.78
C GLN A 214 1.18 12.01 -10.41
N VAL A 215 1.59 10.75 -10.30
CA VAL A 215 0.84 9.58 -10.77
C VAL A 215 0.19 8.91 -9.57
N VAL A 216 -1.13 8.91 -9.52
CA VAL A 216 -1.90 8.22 -8.48
C VAL A 216 -2.43 6.92 -9.06
N ILE A 217 -2.20 5.80 -8.38
CA ILE A 217 -2.75 4.49 -8.77
C ILE A 217 -3.72 4.03 -7.68
N ALA A 218 -4.93 3.67 -8.11
CA ALA A 218 -5.96 3.13 -7.23
C ALA A 218 -6.83 2.10 -7.97
N SER A 219 -7.62 1.36 -7.20
CA SER A 219 -8.62 0.43 -7.71
C SER A 219 -9.93 0.59 -6.96
N ASP A 220 -11.01 0.21 -7.62
CA ASP A 220 -12.32 0.04 -6.99
C ASP A 220 -12.37 -1.25 -6.17
N HIS A 221 -12.03 -2.38 -6.77
CA HIS A 221 -11.95 -3.70 -6.13
C HIS A 221 -10.77 -4.53 -6.65
N GLY A 222 -10.59 -5.73 -6.13
CA GLY A 222 -9.68 -6.74 -6.69
C GLY A 222 -10.40 -7.91 -7.35
N GLN A 223 -9.67 -9.00 -7.57
CA GLN A 223 -10.16 -10.22 -8.21
C GLN A 223 -9.93 -11.42 -7.30
N LEU A 224 -10.86 -12.36 -7.30
CA LEU A 224 -10.62 -13.64 -6.64
C LEU A 224 -9.47 -14.39 -7.33
N MET A 225 -8.51 -14.87 -6.54
CA MET A 225 -7.42 -15.69 -7.04
C MET A 225 -7.83 -17.17 -7.11
N GLY A 226 -7.57 -17.80 -8.26
CA GLY A 226 -7.84 -19.21 -8.48
C GLY A 226 -9.18 -19.49 -9.16
N ILE A 227 -9.48 -20.79 -9.25
CA ILE A 227 -10.74 -21.29 -9.76
C ILE A 227 -11.79 -21.26 -8.64
N SER A 228 -12.99 -20.81 -8.99
CA SER A 228 -14.16 -20.75 -8.14
C SER A 228 -15.18 -21.82 -8.53
N ASP A 229 -15.86 -22.37 -7.53
CA ASP A 229 -16.96 -23.30 -7.75
C ASP A 229 -18.29 -22.54 -7.86
N LYS A 230 -19.19 -23.04 -8.71
CA LYS A 230 -20.56 -22.51 -8.77
C LYS A 230 -21.34 -22.93 -7.53
N LEU A 231 -22.00 -21.98 -6.87
CA LEU A 231 -22.94 -22.25 -5.79
C LEU A 231 -24.09 -23.12 -6.31
N ALA A 232 -24.30 -24.28 -5.69
CA ALA A 232 -25.44 -25.14 -5.98
C ALA A 232 -26.71 -24.56 -5.35
N ASN A 233 -27.87 -24.77 -6.00
CA ASN A 233 -29.19 -24.45 -5.45
C ASN A 233 -29.34 -22.98 -4.99
N ILE A 234 -29.18 -22.04 -5.92
CA ILE A 234 -29.40 -20.61 -5.66
C ILE A 234 -30.83 -20.40 -5.12
N PRO A 235 -31.02 -19.77 -3.95
CA PRO A 235 -32.34 -19.46 -3.42
C PRO A 235 -33.21 -18.67 -4.41
N GLU A 236 -34.52 -18.93 -4.40
CA GLU A 236 -35.48 -18.18 -5.22
C GLU A 236 -35.50 -16.70 -4.84
N GLY A 237 -35.79 -15.83 -5.81
CA GLY A 237 -35.91 -14.38 -5.59
C GLY A 237 -34.59 -13.61 -5.58
N LEU A 238 -33.45 -14.29 -5.76
CA LEU A 238 -32.15 -13.64 -5.95
C LEU A 238 -31.89 -13.34 -7.44
N GLU A 239 -31.32 -12.18 -7.75
CA GLU A 239 -30.79 -11.83 -9.08
C GLU A 239 -29.25 -11.87 -9.06
N PRO A 240 -28.61 -12.98 -9.50
CA PRO A 240 -27.18 -13.16 -9.33
C PRO A 240 -26.32 -12.34 -10.29
N LYS A 241 -25.22 -11.80 -9.78
CA LYS A 241 -24.20 -11.01 -10.50
C LYS A 241 -22.79 -11.36 -10.00
N GLY A 242 -22.17 -12.38 -10.58
CA GLY A 242 -20.85 -12.87 -10.13
C GLY A 242 -20.92 -13.49 -8.74
N ARG A 243 -20.33 -12.81 -7.72
CA ARG A 243 -20.29 -13.27 -6.32
C ARG A 243 -21.29 -12.58 -5.38
N MET A 244 -22.12 -11.69 -5.92
CA MET A 244 -23.28 -11.11 -5.23
C MET A 244 -24.59 -11.46 -5.95
N ALA A 245 -25.72 -11.22 -5.29
CA ALA A 245 -27.05 -11.24 -5.87
C ALA A 245 -27.91 -10.14 -5.24
N ILE A 246 -28.70 -9.45 -6.06
CA ILE A 246 -29.69 -8.50 -5.55
C ILE A 246 -30.79 -9.29 -4.85
N GLY A 247 -31.20 -8.82 -3.67
CA GLY A 247 -32.18 -9.48 -2.82
C GLY A 247 -31.54 -10.17 -1.62
N LYS A 248 -32.41 -10.69 -0.76
CA LYS A 248 -32.07 -11.29 0.53
C LYS A 248 -32.48 -12.76 0.54
N ALA A 249 -31.58 -13.63 0.96
CA ALA A 249 -31.87 -15.03 1.20
C ALA A 249 -31.10 -15.57 2.39
N GLU A 250 -31.76 -16.43 3.17
CA GLU A 250 -31.13 -17.20 4.22
C GLU A 250 -30.49 -18.45 3.62
N HIS A 251 -29.16 -18.49 3.58
CA HIS A 251 -28.41 -19.64 3.08
C HIS A 251 -27.05 -19.74 3.81
N PRO A 252 -26.59 -20.95 4.20
CA PRO A 252 -25.36 -21.10 5.01
C PRO A 252 -24.08 -20.53 4.38
N GLN A 253 -24.03 -20.48 3.05
CA GLN A 253 -22.88 -19.95 2.30
C GLN A 253 -23.07 -18.49 1.86
N LEU A 254 -24.16 -17.84 2.27
CA LEU A 254 -24.42 -16.44 1.97
C LEU A 254 -24.34 -15.58 3.24
N ALA A 255 -23.91 -14.34 3.06
CA ALA A 255 -24.14 -13.27 4.02
C ALA A 255 -25.06 -12.24 3.38
N THR A 256 -25.92 -11.61 4.19
CA THR A 256 -26.76 -10.49 3.71
C THR A 256 -26.11 -9.17 4.11
N LEU A 257 -25.85 -8.33 3.12
CA LEU A 257 -25.60 -6.91 3.29
C LEU A 257 -26.96 -6.21 3.34
N ASP A 258 -27.44 -5.94 4.55
CA ASP A 258 -28.68 -5.21 4.78
C ASP A 258 -28.57 -3.77 4.27
N GLN A 259 -29.60 -3.32 3.55
CA GLN A 259 -29.63 -2.01 2.90
C GLN A 259 -29.27 -0.87 3.85
N SER A 260 -29.89 -0.87 5.03
CA SER A 260 -29.75 0.21 6.01
C SER A 260 -28.41 0.16 6.73
N ARG A 261 -27.95 -1.05 7.07
CA ARG A 261 -26.71 -1.25 7.82
C ARG A 261 -25.45 -1.04 6.98
N PHE A 262 -25.51 -1.36 5.68
CA PHE A 262 -24.36 -1.28 4.77
C PHE A 262 -24.41 -0.08 3.82
N GLU A 263 -25.37 0.84 4.00
CA GLU A 263 -25.50 2.07 3.22
C GLU A 263 -25.63 1.77 1.71
N LEU A 264 -26.59 0.91 1.38
CA LEU A 264 -26.88 0.41 0.03
C LEU A 264 -28.24 0.91 -0.49
N PRO A 265 -28.49 0.80 -1.80
CA PRO A 265 -29.81 1.09 -2.40
C PRO A 265 -30.84 -0.04 -2.22
N HIS A 266 -30.40 -1.26 -1.90
CA HIS A 266 -31.24 -2.43 -1.65
C HIS A 266 -30.44 -3.50 -0.89
N ASP A 267 -31.14 -4.51 -0.37
CA ASP A 267 -30.49 -5.68 0.24
C ASP A 267 -29.71 -6.48 -0.80
N ILE A 268 -28.51 -6.93 -0.43
CA ILE A 268 -27.62 -7.70 -1.30
C ILE A 268 -27.16 -8.96 -0.57
N SER A 269 -27.35 -10.12 -1.21
CA SER A 269 -26.79 -11.39 -0.74
C SER A 269 -25.45 -11.62 -1.41
N ILE A 270 -24.43 -11.93 -0.62
CA ILE A 270 -23.06 -12.14 -1.09
C ILE A 270 -22.56 -13.52 -0.69
N ILE A 271 -21.70 -14.11 -1.51
CA ILE A 271 -21.11 -15.41 -1.19
C ILE A 271 -19.99 -15.25 -0.16
N ARG A 272 -20.02 -16.13 0.84
CA ARG A 272 -18.91 -16.40 1.76
C ARG A 272 -17.93 -17.39 1.15
N GLY A 273 -16.64 -17.16 1.35
CA GLY A 273 -15.56 -17.99 0.80
C GLY A 273 -15.37 -17.83 -0.71
N SER A 274 -14.77 -18.83 -1.34
CA SER A 274 -14.25 -18.74 -2.71
C SER A 274 -15.23 -19.14 -3.83
N SER A 275 -16.51 -19.38 -3.53
CA SER A 275 -17.53 -19.80 -4.53
C SER A 275 -18.18 -18.61 -5.27
N SER A 276 -18.90 -18.87 -6.36
CA SER A 276 -19.57 -17.83 -7.17
C SER A 276 -20.99 -18.25 -7.56
N PHE A 277 -21.92 -17.30 -7.72
CA PHE A 277 -23.27 -17.63 -8.20
C PHE A 277 -23.25 -17.90 -9.71
N SER A 278 -22.48 -17.09 -10.42
CA SER A 278 -22.38 -17.08 -11.88
C SER A 278 -20.98 -16.66 -12.30
N SER A 279 -20.65 -16.90 -13.56
CA SER A 279 -19.43 -16.42 -14.19
C SER A 279 -19.76 -15.55 -15.40
N PHE A 280 -18.84 -14.65 -15.73
CA PHE A 280 -18.84 -13.92 -17.00
C PHE A 280 -18.43 -14.81 -18.17
N SER A 281 -17.48 -15.73 -17.94
CA SER A 281 -17.04 -16.76 -18.89
C SER A 281 -16.83 -18.09 -18.18
N TYR A 282 -17.20 -19.20 -18.83
CA TYR A 282 -17.00 -20.54 -18.29
C TYR A 282 -15.88 -21.25 -19.06
N GLY A 283 -14.98 -21.91 -18.34
CA GLY A 283 -14.08 -22.88 -18.95
C GLY A 283 -14.83 -24.13 -19.44
N ASP A 284 -14.15 -24.95 -20.24
CA ASP A 284 -14.72 -26.19 -20.79
C ASP A 284 -15.17 -27.16 -19.68
N ASP A 285 -14.50 -27.12 -18.53
CA ASP A 285 -14.82 -27.86 -17.31
C ASP A 285 -15.84 -27.16 -16.41
N LYS A 286 -16.42 -26.04 -16.85
CA LYS A 286 -17.29 -25.13 -16.11
C LYS A 286 -16.61 -24.44 -14.92
N SER A 287 -15.28 -24.41 -14.88
CA SER A 287 -14.53 -23.57 -13.94
C SER A 287 -14.90 -22.10 -14.10
N ILE A 288 -14.88 -21.39 -12.99
CA ILE A 288 -15.17 -19.96 -12.90
C ILE A 288 -13.89 -19.24 -12.48
N ILE A 289 -13.51 -18.20 -13.21
CA ILE A 289 -12.33 -17.37 -12.93
C ILE A 289 -12.77 -15.90 -12.94
N GLY A 290 -12.05 -15.04 -12.22
CA GLY A 290 -12.21 -13.60 -12.39
C GLY A 290 -13.57 -13.08 -11.94
N CYS A 291 -14.20 -13.77 -10.98
CA CYS A 291 -15.44 -13.29 -10.40
C CYS A 291 -15.13 -12.40 -9.19
N HIS A 292 -15.95 -11.37 -9.05
CA HIS A 292 -15.91 -10.40 -7.95
C HIS A 292 -17.33 -10.07 -7.46
N GLY A 293 -17.44 -9.28 -6.39
CA GLY A 293 -18.69 -8.90 -5.73
C GLY A 293 -18.87 -9.50 -4.34
N GLY A 294 -17.92 -10.31 -3.86
CA GLY A 294 -17.92 -10.91 -2.53
C GLY A 294 -17.10 -10.13 -1.50
N LEU A 295 -16.76 -10.84 -0.41
CA LEU A 295 -15.99 -10.32 0.73
C LEU A 295 -14.57 -10.87 0.81
N TYR A 296 -14.13 -11.62 -0.20
CA TYR A 296 -12.83 -12.27 -0.09
C TYR A 296 -11.73 -11.20 0.02
N PRO A 297 -10.70 -11.39 0.85
CA PRO A 297 -9.66 -10.37 1.06
C PRO A 297 -9.05 -9.82 -0.24
N GLU A 298 -8.94 -10.66 -1.27
CA GLU A 298 -8.37 -10.32 -2.58
C GLU A 298 -9.28 -9.39 -3.40
N GLU A 299 -10.58 -9.42 -3.15
CA GLU A 299 -11.57 -8.52 -3.76
C GLU A 299 -11.67 -7.21 -2.96
N VAL A 300 -11.62 -7.30 -1.63
CA VAL A 300 -11.91 -6.17 -0.72
C VAL A 300 -10.69 -5.29 -0.51
N VAL A 301 -9.49 -5.86 -0.35
CA VAL A 301 -8.29 -5.08 -0.05
C VAL A 301 -7.62 -4.60 -1.34
N VAL A 302 -7.69 -3.30 -1.57
CA VAL A 302 -7.09 -2.60 -2.71
C VAL A 302 -6.01 -1.63 -2.25
N GLY A 303 -5.14 -1.23 -3.16
CA GLY A 303 -4.07 -0.29 -2.85
C GLY A 303 -4.37 1.15 -3.30
N PHE A 304 -3.69 2.08 -2.65
CA PHE A 304 -3.52 3.47 -3.09
C PHE A 304 -2.02 3.79 -3.02
N SER A 305 -1.48 4.43 -4.06
CA SER A 305 -0.06 4.83 -4.10
C SER A 305 0.14 6.09 -4.93
N VAL A 306 1.17 6.86 -4.61
CA VAL A 306 1.55 8.07 -5.34
C VAL A 306 2.98 7.93 -5.83
N LEU A 307 3.20 8.15 -7.12
CA LEU A 307 4.51 8.11 -7.76
C LEU A 307 4.80 9.44 -8.44
N SER A 308 6.08 9.80 -8.46
CA SER A 308 6.56 11.01 -9.13
C SER A 308 7.87 10.68 -9.83
N ARG A 309 8.18 11.36 -10.93
CA ARG A 309 9.47 11.19 -11.63
C ARG A 309 10.64 11.71 -10.77
N SER A 310 10.39 12.80 -10.06
CA SER A 310 11.32 13.39 -9.09
C SER A 310 10.67 13.45 -7.72
N VAL A 311 11.34 12.88 -6.71
CA VAL A 311 10.89 12.90 -5.32
C VAL A 311 11.95 13.58 -4.47
N LYS A 312 11.52 14.55 -3.65
CA LYS A 312 12.36 15.18 -2.63
C LYS A 312 12.00 14.61 -1.27
N ARG A 313 12.97 14.00 -0.59
CA ARG A 313 12.81 13.48 0.77
C ARG A 313 13.15 14.57 1.79
N ALA A 314 12.37 14.63 2.86
CA ALA A 314 12.74 15.39 4.04
C ALA A 314 13.84 14.63 4.81
N PRO A 315 14.79 15.35 5.44
CA PRO A 315 15.90 14.71 6.15
C PRO A 315 15.39 13.89 7.32
N VAL A 316 15.78 12.61 7.38
CA VAL A 316 15.58 11.76 8.55
C VAL A 316 16.46 12.28 9.69
N ILE A 317 15.90 12.38 10.89
CA ILE A 317 16.63 12.87 12.06
C ILE A 317 17.01 11.68 12.92
N VAL A 318 18.29 11.58 13.29
CA VAL A 318 18.80 10.46 14.10
C VAL A 318 19.59 11.03 15.27
N LYS A 319 19.11 10.79 16.49
CA LYS A 319 19.77 11.22 17.73
C LYS A 319 20.25 10.02 18.51
N CYS A 320 21.50 10.09 18.97
CA CYS A 320 22.06 9.09 19.87
C CYS A 320 22.35 9.71 21.23
N PHE A 321 21.87 9.08 22.30
CA PHE A 321 22.11 9.54 23.66
C PHE A 321 22.15 8.40 24.65
N GLY A 322 22.81 8.63 25.78
CA GLY A 322 23.00 7.62 26.80
C GLY A 322 23.96 8.10 27.87
N GLU A 323 24.03 7.37 28.97
CA GLU A 323 24.89 7.68 30.10
C GLU A 323 25.49 6.37 30.62
N GLY A 324 26.78 6.41 30.95
CA GLY A 324 27.50 5.22 31.39
C GLY A 324 28.83 5.55 32.07
N ARG A 325 29.46 4.52 32.62
CA ARG A 325 30.78 4.61 33.26
C ARG A 325 31.82 3.92 32.38
N PRO A 326 33.04 4.49 32.25
CA PRO A 326 34.09 3.89 31.43
C PRO A 326 34.29 2.40 31.71
N GLY A 327 34.36 1.59 30.66
CA GLY A 327 34.59 0.14 30.73
C GLY A 327 33.40 -0.70 31.22
N GLU A 328 32.35 -0.09 31.77
CA GLU A 328 31.12 -0.79 32.14
C GLU A 328 30.17 -0.92 30.95
N SER A 329 29.30 -1.93 30.98
CA SER A 329 28.21 -2.05 30.02
C SER A 329 27.15 -0.99 30.31
N SER A 330 26.66 -0.32 29.27
CA SER A 330 25.61 0.70 29.37
C SER A 330 24.75 0.72 28.11
N THR A 331 23.64 1.46 28.13
CA THR A 331 22.68 1.48 27.02
C THR A 331 22.80 2.79 26.23
N LEU A 332 22.97 2.65 24.92
CA LEU A 332 22.78 3.75 23.97
C LEU A 332 21.32 3.74 23.48
N LYS A 333 20.65 4.87 23.58
CA LYS A 333 19.34 5.10 22.97
C LYS A 333 19.56 5.77 21.62
N VAL A 334 18.96 5.19 20.58
CA VAL A 334 18.93 5.71 19.22
C VAL A 334 17.50 6.10 18.90
N GLU A 335 17.24 7.40 18.77
CA GLU A 335 15.96 7.94 18.36
C GLU A 335 16.01 8.28 16.87
N ILE A 336 15.09 7.73 16.09
CA ILE A 336 15.01 7.92 14.64
C ILE A 336 13.63 8.50 14.32
N TYR A 337 13.60 9.72 13.77
CA TYR A 337 12.37 10.35 13.29
C TYR A 337 12.32 10.34 11.77
N ASN A 338 11.24 9.76 11.23
CA ASN A 338 10.98 9.70 9.80
C ASN A 338 9.90 10.71 9.38
N PRO A 339 10.25 11.86 8.81
CA PRO A 339 9.25 12.83 8.33
C PRO A 339 8.58 12.43 7.00
N ASN A 340 9.03 11.35 6.35
CA ASN A 340 8.62 11.00 4.98
C ASN A 340 7.37 10.10 4.96
N LEU A 341 6.78 9.94 3.78
CA LEU A 341 5.60 9.09 3.54
C LEU A 341 5.94 7.62 3.22
N LEU A 342 7.22 7.26 3.26
CA LEU A 342 7.70 5.88 3.15
C LEU A 342 8.34 5.47 4.46
N ALA A 343 8.03 4.25 4.90
CA ALA A 343 8.67 3.64 6.05
C ALA A 343 10.18 3.43 5.80
N LEU A 344 10.97 3.42 6.87
CA LEU A 344 12.40 3.13 6.83
C LEU A 344 12.64 1.69 7.28
N GLU A 345 13.36 0.93 6.47
CA GLU A 345 13.71 -0.49 6.67
C GLU A 345 15.22 -0.69 6.51
N ASP A 346 15.70 -1.91 6.77
CA ASP A 346 17.13 -2.26 6.66
C ASP A 346 18.07 -1.29 7.42
N LEU A 347 17.64 -0.86 8.62
CA LEU A 347 18.33 0.16 9.40
C LEU A 347 19.70 -0.33 9.87
N LYS A 348 20.75 0.46 9.65
CA LYS A 348 22.10 0.16 10.11
C LYS A 348 22.81 1.41 10.61
N ILE A 349 23.20 1.41 11.88
CA ILE A 349 23.84 2.57 12.52
C ILE A 349 25.35 2.39 12.69
N THR A 350 26.09 3.43 12.38
CA THR A 350 27.51 3.57 12.69
C THR A 350 27.72 4.74 13.64
N VAL A 351 28.49 4.55 14.71
CA VAL A 351 28.90 5.62 15.64
C VAL A 351 30.40 5.54 15.82
N LEU A 352 31.13 6.58 15.42
CA LEU A 352 32.59 6.54 15.30
C LEU A 352 33.30 6.49 16.67
N GLN A 353 32.68 7.07 17.70
CA GLN A 353 33.21 7.13 19.06
C GLN A 353 32.98 5.83 19.86
N LEU A 354 32.14 4.92 19.35
CA LEU A 354 31.77 3.69 20.04
C LEU A 354 32.29 2.49 19.26
N GLY A 355 33.34 1.83 19.77
CA GLY A 355 34.07 0.77 19.05
C GLY A 355 33.17 -0.35 18.52
N THR A 356 32.14 -0.75 19.26
CA THR A 356 31.17 -1.78 18.82
C THR A 356 30.31 -1.36 17.64
N LEU A 357 30.16 -0.07 17.38
CA LEU A 357 29.32 0.49 16.33
C LEU A 357 30.12 1.01 15.13
N GLN A 358 31.46 1.01 15.17
CA GLN A 358 32.29 1.54 14.08
C GLN A 358 32.10 0.78 12.75
N ALA A 359 31.92 -0.54 12.79
CA ALA A 359 31.65 -1.36 11.60
C ALA A 359 30.18 -1.31 11.13
N GLY A 360 29.33 -0.65 11.92
CA GLY A 360 27.90 -0.57 11.71
C GLY A 360 27.13 -1.76 12.30
N GLN A 361 26.03 -1.46 12.98
CA GLN A 361 25.14 -2.43 13.61
C GLN A 361 23.74 -2.34 12.99
N ALA A 362 23.18 -3.48 12.58
CA ALA A 362 21.79 -3.55 12.14
C ALA A 362 20.84 -3.29 13.32
N LEU A 363 19.81 -2.49 13.10
CA LEU A 363 18.75 -2.23 14.07
C LEU A 363 17.51 -3.01 13.68
N GLU A 364 16.86 -3.62 14.67
CA GLU A 364 15.60 -4.32 14.45
C GLU A 364 14.44 -3.34 14.35
N GLY A 365 13.51 -3.62 13.43
CA GLY A 365 12.26 -2.90 13.28
C GLY A 365 12.20 -2.00 12.05
N VAL A 366 11.17 -1.17 12.04
CA VAL A 366 10.78 -0.30 10.93
C VAL A 366 10.35 1.05 11.52
N VAL A 367 10.83 2.15 10.95
CA VAL A 367 10.35 3.49 11.31
C VAL A 367 9.23 3.89 10.36
N GLU A 368 7.98 3.80 10.81
CA GLU A 368 6.81 4.09 9.99
C GLU A 368 6.72 5.60 9.62
N PRO A 369 5.96 5.96 8.59
CA PRO A 369 5.82 7.35 8.12
C PRO A 369 5.36 8.31 9.22
N LYS A 370 6.04 9.46 9.33
CA LYS A 370 5.75 10.53 10.31
C LYS A 370 5.86 10.09 11.78
N GLU A 371 6.53 8.97 12.04
CA GLU A 371 6.73 8.44 13.40
C GLU A 371 8.18 8.55 13.86
N THR A 372 8.34 8.43 15.17
CA THR A 372 9.63 8.31 15.85
C THR A 372 9.75 6.91 16.44
N GLN A 373 10.87 6.24 16.17
CA GLN A 373 11.21 4.97 16.80
C GLN A 373 12.45 5.15 17.70
N THR A 374 12.39 4.60 18.90
CA THR A 374 13.55 4.52 19.80
C THR A 374 14.03 3.09 19.90
N VAL A 375 15.31 2.88 19.62
CA VAL A 375 15.99 1.59 19.72
C VAL A 375 17.05 1.67 20.82
N GLU A 376 17.11 0.64 21.67
CA GLU A 376 18.11 0.53 22.72
C GLU A 376 19.21 -0.45 22.31
N ILE A 377 20.47 -0.02 22.39
CA ILE A 377 21.64 -0.81 22.03
C ILE A 377 22.52 -0.96 23.27
N SER A 378 22.87 -2.21 23.60
CA SER A 378 23.85 -2.48 24.65
C SER A 378 25.26 -2.18 24.14
N ILE A 379 25.95 -1.28 24.83
CA ILE A 379 27.36 -0.97 24.61
C ILE A 379 28.15 -1.65 25.73
N PRO A 380 28.91 -2.72 25.42
CA PRO A 380 29.53 -3.57 26.44
C PRO A 380 30.65 -2.89 27.22
N ALA A 381 31.31 -1.89 26.61
CA ALA A 381 32.33 -1.07 27.25
C ALA A 381 32.10 0.38 26.86
N TRP A 382 31.58 1.18 27.80
CA TRP A 382 31.43 2.62 27.62
C TRP A 382 32.79 3.29 27.45
N PRO A 383 32.93 4.29 26.56
CA PRO A 383 34.22 4.90 26.28
C PRO A 383 34.78 5.68 27.48
N GLU A 384 36.09 5.85 27.48
CA GLU A 384 36.81 6.73 28.40
C GLU A 384 37.09 8.08 27.74
N LEU A 385 37.08 9.17 28.51
CA LEU A 385 37.45 10.49 28.03
C LEU A 385 38.93 10.79 28.32
N PRO A 386 39.66 11.43 27.40
CA PRO A 386 41.03 11.82 27.68
C PRO A 386 41.09 12.81 28.86
N PRO A 387 42.19 12.85 29.63
CA PRO A 387 42.31 13.74 30.80
C PRO A 387 42.08 15.22 30.49
N SER A 388 42.37 15.64 29.26
CA SER A 388 42.18 17.00 28.78
C SER A 388 40.75 17.31 28.28
N HIS A 389 39.83 16.34 28.29
CA HIS A 389 38.47 16.55 27.80
C HIS A 389 37.66 17.44 28.76
N PRO A 390 37.02 18.52 28.27
CA PRO A 390 36.19 19.35 29.13
C PRO A 390 34.86 18.66 29.47
N GLY A 391 34.60 18.45 30.76
CA GLY A 391 33.34 17.90 31.25
C GLY A 391 33.09 16.43 30.89
N LYS A 392 31.84 15.98 31.06
CA LYS A 392 31.42 14.58 30.88
C LYS A 392 30.73 14.27 29.55
N HIS A 393 30.49 15.28 28.71
CA HIS A 393 29.74 15.12 27.47
C HIS A 393 30.68 14.73 26.31
N LEU A 394 30.41 13.61 25.66
CA LEU A 394 31.09 13.19 24.43
C LEU A 394 30.16 13.37 23.24
N PRO A 395 30.43 14.34 22.34
CA PRO A 395 29.71 14.44 21.07
C PRO A 395 29.91 13.18 20.23
N LEU A 396 28.83 12.71 19.63
CA LEU A 396 28.83 11.55 18.75
C LEU A 396 28.72 11.98 17.28
N THR A 397 29.46 11.27 16.43
CA THR A 397 29.41 11.40 14.98
C THR A 397 29.24 10.03 14.36
N GLY A 398 28.56 9.97 13.22
CA GLY A 398 28.26 8.70 12.59
C GLY A 398 27.18 8.84 11.55
N THR A 399 26.61 7.71 11.16
CA THR A 399 25.59 7.63 10.11
C THR A 399 24.54 6.58 10.41
N LEU A 400 23.33 6.79 9.90
CA LEU A 400 22.31 5.76 9.75
C LEU A 400 22.16 5.48 8.24
N GLU A 401 22.47 4.26 7.84
CA GLU A 401 22.07 3.69 6.54
C GLU A 401 20.68 3.09 6.68
N PHE A 402 19.83 3.27 5.66
CA PHE A 402 18.48 2.71 5.63
C PHE A 402 17.95 2.61 4.21
N ARG A 403 16.88 1.86 4.03
CA ARG A 403 16.10 1.78 2.78
C ARG A 403 14.72 2.38 3.01
N TYR A 404 14.28 3.26 2.11
CA TYR A 404 12.85 3.58 2.06
C TYR A 404 12.10 2.36 1.51
N ARG A 405 11.05 1.88 2.20
CA ARG A 405 10.26 0.70 1.82
C ARG A 405 9.92 0.72 0.33
N ASP A 406 10.26 -0.37 -0.36
CA ASP A 406 10.07 -0.58 -1.81
C ASP A 406 10.75 0.48 -2.72
N ALA A 407 11.75 1.20 -2.21
CA ALA A 407 12.38 2.33 -2.89
C ALA A 407 13.91 2.38 -2.66
N GLU A 408 14.48 3.58 -2.74
CA GLU A 408 15.94 3.80 -2.70
C GLU A 408 16.58 3.56 -1.33
N LEU A 409 17.86 3.14 -1.35
CA LEU A 409 18.76 3.20 -0.19
C LEU A 409 19.18 4.66 0.06
N SER A 410 19.32 5.05 1.32
CA SER A 410 19.77 6.36 1.74
C SER A 410 20.71 6.26 2.95
N LEU A 411 21.39 7.37 3.24
CA LEU A 411 22.28 7.52 4.38
C LEU A 411 22.12 8.94 4.93
N VAL A 412 22.07 9.06 6.26
CA VAL A 412 22.05 10.34 6.95
C VAL A 412 23.07 10.36 8.07
N SER A 413 23.67 11.52 8.33
CA SER A 413 24.56 11.73 9.48
C SER A 413 23.75 11.81 10.77
N LEU A 414 24.38 11.44 11.89
CA LEU A 414 23.80 11.72 13.21
C LEU A 414 23.58 13.23 13.39
N ASP A 415 22.50 13.56 14.08
CA ASP A 415 22.16 14.92 14.46
C ASP A 415 23.25 15.51 15.37
N GLN A 416 23.48 16.82 15.27
CA GLN A 416 24.53 17.52 16.00
C GLN A 416 24.34 17.47 17.53
N ASP A 417 23.11 17.25 17.99
CA ASP A 417 22.80 17.08 19.41
C ASP A 417 23.12 15.67 19.93
N SER A 418 23.58 14.75 19.07
CA SER A 418 23.94 13.39 19.49
C SER A 418 25.15 13.42 20.41
N ALA A 419 24.97 13.02 21.66
CA ALA A 419 26.01 13.00 22.66
C ALA A 419 25.72 11.98 23.75
N ILE A 420 26.77 11.46 24.39
CA ILE A 420 26.66 10.62 25.58
C ILE A 420 27.34 11.26 26.78
N ASP A 421 26.90 10.83 27.95
CA ASP A 421 27.51 11.19 29.23
C ASP A 421 28.46 10.07 29.67
N VAL A 422 29.71 10.43 29.94
CA VAL A 422 30.73 9.55 30.48
C VAL A 422 31.01 9.95 31.92
N ASN A 423 30.48 9.17 32.87
CA ASN A 423 30.63 9.40 34.30
C ASN A 423 31.97 8.87 34.81
N GLN A 424 33.05 9.60 34.47
CA GLN A 424 34.41 9.29 34.88
C GLN A 424 34.78 10.06 36.15
N ILE A 425 35.26 9.34 37.19
CA ILE A 425 35.67 9.94 38.47
C ILE A 425 37.15 10.36 38.44
N PHE A 426 37.99 9.62 37.72
CA PHE A 426 39.43 9.90 37.55
C PHE A 426 39.88 9.54 36.14
N SER A 427 40.65 10.41 35.50
CA SER A 427 41.46 10.07 34.32
C SER A 427 42.91 10.02 34.78
N SER A 428 43.56 8.86 34.67
CA SER A 428 44.97 8.74 35.05
C SER A 428 45.84 9.39 33.96
N GLY A 429 45.88 10.71 33.95
CA GLY A 429 46.72 11.52 33.05
C GLY A 429 48.18 11.59 33.48
N ILE A 430 48.70 10.59 34.20
CA ILE A 430 50.12 10.56 34.57
C ILE A 430 50.84 9.70 33.53
N GLU A 431 51.34 10.34 32.48
CA GLU A 431 52.51 9.81 31.76
C GLU A 431 53.67 9.78 32.78
N GLY A 432 54.19 8.59 33.11
CA GLY A 432 55.39 8.43 33.96
C GLY A 432 55.21 7.76 35.33
N LEU A 433 54.19 6.94 35.56
CA LEU A 433 54.10 6.13 36.79
C LEU A 433 54.95 4.84 36.78
N ASP A 434 55.59 4.51 35.65
CA ASP A 434 56.55 3.39 35.59
C ASP A 434 57.81 3.66 36.43
N ASP A 435 58.09 4.92 36.79
CA ASP A 435 59.25 5.32 37.62
C ASP A 435 59.01 5.15 39.14
N PHE A 436 57.82 4.68 39.58
CA PHE A 436 57.52 4.50 41.01
C PHE A 436 57.78 3.08 41.55
N PHE A 437 58.23 2.16 40.70
CA PHE A 437 58.55 0.77 41.06
C PHE A 437 59.97 0.32 40.64
N GLU A 438 60.97 1.21 40.70
CA GLU A 438 62.40 0.82 40.75
C GLU A 438 63.06 1.15 42.10
#